data_AF-A0A850EU74-F1
#
_entry.id   AF-A0A850EU74-F1
#
_cell.length_a   1.000
_cell.length_b   1.000
_cell.length_c   1.000
_cell.angle_alpha   90.00
_cell.angle_beta   90.00
_cell.angle_gamma   90.00
#
_symmetry.space_group_name_H-M   'P 1'
#
loop_
_entity.id
_entity.type
_entity.pdbx_description
1 polymer ?
#
loop_
_entity_poly.entity_id
_entity_poly.type
_entity_poly.pdbx_seq_one_letter_code
_entity_poly.pdbx_strand_id
1 'polypeptide(L)'
;MITLIEKERRAVAANIQERIDEHLGRFPYARYPAELLEEWCKIFCNPASVLPETIKKALGWHFGGWQRQSLPSAFSRTIAAILKAWPEFLPIAPSEPQEIFRFWQGQLQDWSTGFSAAAFLLHLQRPNDFELVDRHRMEAMRELLQEINHSENEASLGLEFTDLEDYTSFFRSIINKLPYKDDSRVKLDRFLKAYGNRHAYKQVSPDFRTTEPSIRTFTWDGITSQRFKLEQIVGRANCDVLFACFLLSLEAQRNSATEFTVGEVVDMLPVGTAGICNEASFNYALISLFSQQRQRDFWVFDKPEISRAFTEQANQSTRDMRFYQLHTGERLQINQRYILQP
;
A
#
# COMPACT_ATOMS: atom_id res chain seq x y z
N MET A 1 21.82 -20.60 3.29
CA MET A 1 21.13 -19.97 4.44
C MET A 1 22.06 -18.95 5.08
N ILE A 2 21.87 -17.68 4.75
CA ILE A 2 22.64 -16.56 5.31
C ILE A 2 22.55 -16.57 6.83
N THR A 3 23.70 -16.45 7.48
CA THR A 3 23.81 -16.40 8.94
C THR A 3 24.56 -15.15 9.37
N LEU A 4 23.86 -14.26 10.09
CA LEU A 4 24.44 -13.02 10.61
C LEU A 4 24.83 -13.16 12.08
N ILE A 5 26.07 -12.80 12.41
CA ILE A 5 26.50 -12.69 13.80
C ILE A 5 25.85 -11.48 14.47
N GLU A 6 25.82 -11.44 15.81
CA GLU A 6 25.14 -10.37 16.56
C GLU A 6 25.63 -8.96 16.19
N LYS A 7 26.93 -8.80 15.92
CA LYS A 7 27.51 -7.53 15.47
C LYS A 7 26.94 -7.08 14.11
N GLU A 8 26.82 -7.99 13.16
CA GLU A 8 26.28 -7.73 11.82
C GLU A 8 24.79 -7.41 11.88
N ARG A 9 24.01 -8.16 12.67
CA ARG A 9 22.59 -7.88 12.87
C ARG A 9 22.34 -6.47 13.38
N ARG A 10 23.17 -6.00 14.33
CA ARG A 10 23.10 -4.63 14.84
C ARG A 10 23.51 -3.60 13.80
N ALA A 11 24.56 -3.87 13.01
CA ALA A 11 25.02 -2.97 11.96
C ALA A 11 23.95 -2.79 10.86
N VAL A 12 23.36 -3.89 10.36
CA VAL A 12 22.26 -3.83 9.39
C VAL A 12 21.05 -3.08 9.97
N ALA A 13 20.66 -3.38 11.21
CA ALA A 13 19.55 -2.69 11.87
C ALA A 13 19.81 -1.19 12.04
N ALA A 14 21.05 -0.77 12.27
CA ALA A 14 21.43 0.65 12.34
C ALA A 14 21.33 1.33 10.97
N ASN A 15 21.86 0.71 9.91
CA ASN A 15 21.75 1.23 8.53
C ASN A 15 20.28 1.38 8.09
N ILE A 16 19.42 0.43 8.47
CA ILE A 16 17.98 0.52 8.20
C ILE A 16 17.38 1.71 8.96
N GLN A 17 17.62 1.81 10.27
CA GLN A 17 17.06 2.88 11.11
C GLN A 17 17.44 4.28 10.63
N GLU A 18 18.67 4.46 10.14
CA GLU A 18 19.15 5.75 9.62
C GLU A 18 18.35 6.22 8.40
N ARG A 19 17.82 5.30 7.59
CA ARG A 19 17.23 5.59 6.28
C ARG A 19 15.73 5.30 6.19
N ILE A 20 15.15 4.71 7.23
CA ILE A 20 13.80 4.15 7.15
C ILE A 20 12.74 5.22 6.87
N ASP A 21 12.83 6.38 7.51
CA ASP A 21 11.86 7.46 7.35
C ASP A 21 11.91 8.06 5.94
N GLU A 22 13.10 8.17 5.35
CA GLU A 22 13.27 8.63 3.95
C GLU A 22 12.53 7.69 2.99
N HIS A 23 12.78 6.39 3.10
CA HIS A 23 12.23 5.40 2.17
C HIS A 23 10.73 5.14 2.41
N LEU A 24 10.28 5.13 3.67
CA LEU A 24 8.86 5.02 4.00
C LEU A 24 8.10 6.30 3.63
N GLY A 25 8.73 7.47 3.72
CA GLY A 25 8.19 8.74 3.25
C GLY A 25 7.97 8.78 1.74
N ARG A 26 8.48 7.82 0.96
CA ARG A 26 8.26 7.68 -0.48
C ARG A 26 7.55 6.36 -0.85
N PHE A 27 7.13 5.58 0.15
CA PHE A 27 6.49 4.29 -0.07
C PHE A 27 5.07 4.48 -0.61
N PRO A 28 4.68 3.85 -1.73
CA PRO A 28 3.37 4.06 -2.33
C PRO A 28 2.27 3.25 -1.60
N TYR A 29 1.87 3.70 -0.39
CA TYR A 29 0.91 3.02 0.50
C TYR A 29 -0.36 2.57 -0.22
N ALA A 30 -0.97 3.46 -1.02
CA ALA A 30 -2.17 3.15 -1.79
C ALA A 30 -2.00 1.96 -2.76
N ARG A 31 -0.79 1.70 -3.26
CA ARG A 31 -0.53 0.58 -4.18
C ARG A 31 -0.31 -0.76 -3.46
N TYR A 32 0.04 -0.70 -2.18
CA TYR A 32 0.34 -1.88 -1.36
C TYR A 32 -0.36 -1.82 0.01
N PRO A 33 -1.71 -1.79 0.05
CA PRO A 33 -2.45 -1.94 1.31
C PRO A 33 -2.12 -3.32 1.93
N ALA A 34 -1.81 -3.33 3.23
CA ALA A 34 -1.34 -4.52 3.93
C ALA A 34 -2.48 -5.50 4.25
N GLU A 35 -3.69 -4.98 4.43
CA GLU A 35 -4.88 -5.71 4.86
C GLU A 35 -5.27 -6.80 3.84
N LEU A 36 -5.07 -6.52 2.54
CA LEU A 36 -5.33 -7.48 1.47
C LEU A 36 -4.35 -8.66 1.50
N LEU A 37 -3.09 -8.39 1.82
CA LEU A 37 -2.08 -9.43 1.93
C LEU A 37 -2.43 -10.39 3.07
N GLU A 38 -2.83 -9.85 4.22
CA GLU A 38 -3.27 -10.65 5.38
C GLU A 38 -4.51 -11.50 5.06
N GLU A 39 -5.47 -10.96 4.31
CA GLU A 39 -6.63 -11.70 3.84
C GLU A 39 -6.24 -12.83 2.88
N TRP A 40 -5.38 -12.54 1.91
CA TRP A 40 -4.94 -13.55 0.94
C TRP A 40 -4.10 -14.65 1.60
N CYS A 41 -3.25 -14.35 2.57
CA CYS A 41 -2.56 -15.40 3.32
C CYS A 41 -3.55 -16.40 3.95
N LYS A 42 -4.72 -15.95 4.44
CA LYS A 42 -5.75 -16.86 4.98
C LYS A 42 -6.41 -17.70 3.89
N ILE A 43 -6.68 -17.11 2.73
CA ILE A 43 -7.36 -17.77 1.60
C ILE A 43 -6.45 -18.80 0.91
N PHE A 44 -5.21 -18.42 0.64
CA PHE A 44 -4.26 -19.23 -0.12
C PHE A 44 -3.65 -20.39 0.68
N CYS A 45 -3.80 -20.42 2.01
CA CYS A 45 -3.52 -21.61 2.82
C CYS A 45 -4.31 -22.85 2.37
N ASN A 46 -5.43 -22.68 1.64
CA ASN A 46 -6.15 -23.76 0.97
C ASN A 46 -6.25 -23.49 -0.54
N PRO A 47 -5.24 -23.87 -1.34
CA PRO A 47 -5.16 -23.58 -2.77
C PRO A 47 -6.38 -24.04 -3.60
N ALA A 48 -7.03 -25.13 -3.19
CA ALA A 48 -8.24 -25.64 -3.84
C ALA A 48 -9.46 -24.71 -3.70
N SER A 49 -9.48 -23.85 -2.68
CA SER A 49 -10.55 -22.87 -2.43
C SER A 49 -10.36 -21.53 -3.14
N VAL A 50 -9.18 -21.31 -3.75
CA VAL A 50 -8.83 -20.01 -4.33
C VAL A 50 -9.49 -19.85 -5.70
N LEU A 51 -10.34 -18.84 -5.81
CA LEU A 51 -11.00 -18.49 -7.08
C LEU A 51 -10.01 -17.84 -8.06
N PRO A 52 -10.16 -18.04 -9.39
CA PRO A 52 -9.32 -17.41 -10.41
C PRO A 52 -9.20 -15.88 -10.29
N GLU A 53 -10.30 -15.19 -9.97
CA GLU A 53 -10.29 -13.74 -9.76
C GLU A 53 -9.47 -13.32 -8.53
N THR A 54 -9.41 -14.15 -7.50
CA THR A 54 -8.57 -13.91 -6.31
C THR A 54 -7.08 -14.05 -6.68
N ILE A 55 -6.71 -15.06 -7.47
CA ILE A 55 -5.35 -15.23 -8.00
C ILE A 55 -4.93 -13.99 -8.81
N LYS A 56 -5.80 -13.56 -9.73
CA LYS A 56 -5.56 -12.39 -10.58
C LYS A 56 -5.39 -11.11 -9.76
N LYS A 57 -6.24 -10.89 -8.75
CA LYS A 57 -6.15 -9.73 -7.84
C LYS A 57 -4.87 -9.75 -7.01
N ALA A 58 -4.54 -10.89 -6.40
CA ALA A 58 -3.36 -11.03 -5.55
C ALA A 58 -2.05 -10.80 -6.33
N LEU A 59 -1.90 -11.46 -7.49
CA LEU A 59 -0.73 -11.25 -8.35
C LEU A 59 -0.71 -9.85 -8.94
N GLY A 60 -1.88 -9.30 -9.30
CA GLY A 60 -2.01 -7.92 -9.73
C GLY A 60 -1.48 -6.94 -8.69
N TRP A 61 -1.84 -7.12 -7.42
CA TRP A 61 -1.31 -6.34 -6.30
C TRP A 61 0.20 -6.51 -6.14
N HIS A 62 0.72 -7.75 -6.20
CA HIS A 62 2.15 -8.02 -6.08
C HIS A 62 2.97 -7.27 -7.13
N PHE A 63 2.46 -7.19 -8.35
CA PHE A 63 3.07 -6.44 -9.46
C PHE A 63 2.78 -4.93 -9.46
N GLY A 64 2.24 -4.39 -8.36
CA GLY A 64 1.91 -2.97 -8.22
C GLY A 64 0.73 -2.51 -9.09
N GLY A 65 -0.12 -3.45 -9.49
CA GLY A 65 -1.34 -3.29 -10.28
C GLY A 65 -2.61 -3.06 -9.48
N TRP A 66 -2.53 -2.93 -8.16
CA TRP A 66 -3.72 -2.71 -7.33
C TRP A 66 -4.51 -1.48 -7.83
N GLN A 67 -5.79 -1.70 -8.16
CA GLN A 67 -6.72 -0.72 -8.74
C GLN A 67 -6.24 0.01 -10.01
N ARG A 68 -5.28 -0.58 -10.75
CA ARG A 68 -4.92 -0.14 -12.10
C ARG A 68 -5.85 -0.76 -13.13
N GLN A 69 -6.16 -0.01 -14.19
CA GLN A 69 -6.95 -0.53 -15.32
C GLN A 69 -6.21 -1.61 -16.10
N SER A 70 -4.88 -1.51 -16.19
CA SER A 70 -4.04 -2.45 -16.93
C SER A 70 -2.70 -2.69 -16.24
N LEU A 71 -2.12 -3.84 -16.54
CA LEU A 71 -0.79 -4.26 -16.13
C LEU A 71 0.15 -4.28 -17.35
N PRO A 72 1.47 -4.11 -17.15
CA PRO A 72 2.46 -4.42 -18.17
C PRO A 72 2.26 -5.82 -18.76
N SER A 73 2.48 -5.97 -20.06
CA SER A 73 2.20 -7.20 -20.81
C SER A 73 2.94 -8.43 -20.25
N ALA A 74 4.16 -8.27 -19.76
CA ALA A 74 4.92 -9.35 -19.12
C ALA A 74 4.23 -9.89 -17.85
N PHE A 75 3.68 -9.01 -17.01
CA PHE A 75 2.96 -9.39 -15.80
C PHE A 75 1.62 -10.05 -16.16
N SER A 76 0.88 -9.49 -17.13
CA SER A 76 -0.35 -10.10 -17.62
C SER A 76 -0.14 -11.52 -18.18
N ARG A 77 0.95 -11.76 -18.93
CA ARG A 77 1.31 -13.10 -19.42
C ARG A 77 1.65 -14.06 -18.29
N THR A 78 2.41 -13.61 -17.29
CA THR A 78 2.76 -14.43 -16.13
C THR A 78 1.51 -14.85 -15.34
N ILE A 79 0.59 -13.91 -15.08
CA ILE A 79 -0.69 -14.20 -14.42
C ILE A 79 -1.52 -15.19 -15.24
N ALA A 80 -1.60 -14.99 -16.56
CA ALA A 80 -2.33 -15.91 -17.43
C ALA A 80 -1.74 -17.34 -17.42
N ALA A 81 -0.41 -17.46 -17.40
CA ALA A 81 0.26 -18.75 -17.28
C ALA A 81 -0.04 -19.43 -15.93
N ILE A 82 0.00 -18.67 -14.82
CA ILE A 82 -0.36 -19.19 -13.49
C ILE A 82 -1.81 -19.68 -13.45
N LEU A 83 -2.74 -18.87 -13.97
CA LEU A 83 -4.17 -19.24 -14.02
C LEU A 83 -4.39 -20.52 -14.84
N LYS A 84 -3.68 -20.67 -15.96
CA LYS A 84 -3.75 -21.85 -16.82
C LYS A 84 -3.19 -23.09 -16.10
N ALA A 85 -2.07 -22.95 -15.40
CA ALA A 85 -1.41 -24.04 -14.70
C ALA A 85 -2.01 -24.36 -13.32
N TRP A 86 -2.92 -23.52 -12.79
CA TRP A 86 -3.49 -23.69 -11.45
C TRP A 86 -4.18 -25.05 -11.23
N PRO A 87 -4.97 -25.61 -12.17
CA PRO A 87 -5.57 -26.94 -11.99
C PRO A 87 -4.52 -28.05 -11.86
N GLU A 88 -3.41 -27.96 -12.60
CA GLU A 88 -2.28 -28.90 -12.54
C GLU A 88 -1.43 -28.69 -11.28
N PHE A 89 -1.47 -27.48 -10.70
CA PHE A 89 -0.82 -27.16 -9.44
C PHE A 89 -1.53 -27.78 -8.23
N LEU A 90 -2.87 -27.91 -8.25
CA LEU A 90 -3.63 -28.36 -7.08
C LEU A 90 -3.15 -29.69 -6.46
N PRO A 91 -2.76 -30.73 -7.24
CA PRO A 91 -2.19 -31.95 -6.67
C PRO A 91 -0.79 -31.78 -6.06
N ILE A 92 -0.04 -30.76 -6.50
CA ILE A 92 1.33 -30.44 -6.05
C ILE A 92 1.33 -29.46 -4.87
N ALA A 93 0.25 -28.72 -4.68
CA ALA A 93 0.09 -27.75 -3.60
C ALA A 93 0.42 -28.28 -2.18
N PRO A 94 0.11 -29.53 -1.79
CA PRO A 94 0.49 -30.06 -0.49
C PRO A 94 1.96 -30.52 -0.38
N SER A 95 2.70 -30.59 -1.50
CA SER A 95 4.10 -31.02 -1.53
C SER A 95 5.05 -30.04 -0.82
N GLU A 96 6.30 -30.45 -0.64
CA GLU A 96 7.34 -29.61 -0.02
C GLU A 96 7.57 -28.28 -0.77
N PRO A 97 7.97 -27.19 -0.09
CA PRO A 97 8.13 -25.87 -0.70
C PRO A 97 9.02 -25.84 -1.94
N GLN A 98 10.10 -26.63 -1.94
CA GLN A 98 11.02 -26.72 -3.06
C GLN A 98 10.36 -27.36 -4.29
N GLU A 99 9.45 -28.31 -4.08
CA GLU A 99 8.68 -28.94 -5.17
C GLU A 99 7.66 -27.97 -5.75
N ILE A 100 6.95 -27.22 -4.89
CA ILE A 100 6.05 -26.13 -5.29
C ILE A 100 6.80 -25.10 -6.14
N PHE A 101 7.99 -24.68 -5.69
CA PHE A 101 8.80 -23.71 -6.42
C PHE A 101 9.27 -24.23 -7.78
N ARG A 102 9.77 -25.48 -7.84
CA ARG A 102 10.18 -26.14 -9.10
C ARG A 102 9.02 -26.30 -10.07
N PHE A 103 7.82 -26.60 -9.58
CA PHE A 103 6.62 -26.65 -10.40
C PHE A 103 6.42 -25.31 -11.12
N TRP A 104 6.41 -24.19 -10.38
CA TRP A 104 6.25 -22.87 -10.99
C TRP A 104 7.41 -22.51 -11.93
N GLN A 105 8.63 -22.90 -11.60
CA GLN A 105 9.80 -22.73 -12.48
C GLN A 105 9.64 -23.43 -13.82
N GLY A 106 9.05 -24.63 -13.84
CA GLY A 106 8.75 -25.35 -15.08
C GLY A 106 7.62 -24.74 -15.92
N GLN A 107 6.70 -23.99 -15.29
CA GLN A 107 5.51 -23.44 -15.96
C GLN A 107 5.70 -22.01 -16.50
N LEU A 108 6.62 -21.22 -15.92
CA LEU A 108 6.75 -19.78 -16.20
C LEU A 108 7.94 -19.49 -17.12
N GLN A 109 7.64 -19.07 -18.35
CA GLN A 109 8.64 -18.85 -19.42
C GLN A 109 9.62 -17.71 -19.13
N ASP A 110 9.12 -16.57 -18.66
CA ASP A 110 9.96 -15.45 -18.21
C ASP A 110 10.24 -15.64 -16.72
N TRP A 111 11.29 -16.39 -16.40
CA TRP A 111 11.64 -16.67 -14.99
C TRP A 111 12.00 -15.41 -14.20
N SER A 112 12.38 -14.35 -14.91
CA SER A 112 12.68 -13.07 -14.30
C SER A 112 11.45 -12.47 -13.60
N THR A 113 10.31 -12.46 -14.29
CA THR A 113 9.01 -12.08 -13.70
C THR A 113 8.42 -13.24 -12.86
N GLY A 114 8.58 -14.47 -13.36
CA GLY A 114 8.01 -15.69 -12.80
C GLY A 114 8.51 -16.00 -11.40
N PHE A 115 9.80 -15.76 -11.11
CA PHE A 115 10.37 -15.93 -9.78
C PHE A 115 9.60 -15.12 -8.73
N SER A 116 9.35 -13.83 -8.97
CA SER A 116 8.68 -12.97 -7.99
C SER A 116 7.24 -13.44 -7.75
N ALA A 117 6.55 -13.91 -8.80
CA ALA A 117 5.22 -14.50 -8.66
C ALA A 117 5.23 -15.83 -7.89
N ALA A 118 6.17 -16.72 -8.20
CA ALA A 118 6.32 -18.01 -7.52
C ALA A 118 6.65 -17.82 -6.03
N ALA A 119 7.58 -16.92 -5.71
CA ALA A 119 7.94 -16.53 -4.35
C ALA A 119 6.73 -15.94 -3.60
N PHE A 120 5.96 -15.08 -4.26
CA PHE A 120 4.75 -14.50 -3.69
C PHE A 120 3.68 -15.55 -3.39
N LEU A 121 3.40 -16.45 -4.34
CA LEU A 121 2.45 -17.55 -4.12
C LEU A 121 2.89 -18.47 -3.00
N LEU A 122 4.19 -18.78 -2.90
CA LEU A 122 4.73 -19.58 -1.81
C LEU A 122 4.56 -18.88 -0.46
N HIS A 123 4.82 -17.57 -0.38
CA HIS A 123 4.55 -16.76 0.80
C HIS A 123 3.06 -16.80 1.19
N LEU A 124 2.15 -16.64 0.24
CA LEU A 124 0.70 -16.69 0.52
C LEU A 124 0.24 -18.07 1.03
N GLN A 125 0.83 -19.16 0.55
CA GLN A 125 0.49 -20.52 0.96
C GLN A 125 1.12 -20.90 2.31
N ARG A 126 2.33 -20.40 2.57
CA ARG A 126 3.14 -20.74 3.74
C ARG A 126 3.74 -19.48 4.38
N PRO A 127 2.90 -18.55 4.88
CA PRO A 127 3.37 -17.26 5.39
C PRO A 127 4.24 -17.37 6.65
N ASN A 128 4.14 -18.50 7.36
CA ASN A 128 4.97 -18.81 8.52
C ASN A 128 6.33 -19.43 8.15
N ASP A 129 6.50 -19.90 6.91
CA ASP A 129 7.74 -20.52 6.46
C ASP A 129 8.58 -19.53 5.66
N PHE A 130 7.94 -18.71 4.82
CA PHE A 130 8.61 -17.77 3.92
C PHE A 130 8.16 -16.34 4.15
N GLU A 131 9.11 -15.42 4.16
CA GLU A 131 8.81 -13.99 4.13
C GLU A 131 8.41 -13.53 2.72
N LEU A 132 7.78 -12.35 2.62
CA LEU A 132 7.42 -11.79 1.31
C LEU A 132 8.70 -11.42 0.54
N VAL A 133 8.98 -12.14 -0.56
CA VAL A 133 10.18 -11.93 -1.37
C VAL A 133 9.83 -11.44 -2.76
N ASP A 134 10.62 -10.49 -3.25
CA ASP A 134 10.72 -10.15 -4.65
C ASP A 134 12.14 -9.65 -4.96
N ARG A 135 12.41 -9.36 -6.23
CA ARG A 135 13.72 -8.89 -6.68
C ARG A 135 14.21 -7.63 -5.98
N HIS A 136 13.32 -6.67 -5.73
CA HIS A 136 13.71 -5.43 -5.06
C HIS A 136 14.07 -5.69 -3.61
N ARG A 137 13.30 -6.54 -2.92
CA ARG A 137 13.61 -6.93 -1.54
C ARG A 137 14.94 -7.70 -1.43
N MET A 138 15.24 -8.57 -2.39
CA MET A 138 16.53 -9.26 -2.45
C MET A 138 17.70 -8.32 -2.81
N GLU A 139 17.47 -7.36 -3.70
CA GLU A 139 18.45 -6.31 -4.02
C GLU A 139 18.77 -5.46 -2.78
N ALA A 140 17.74 -5.06 -2.03
CA ALA A 140 17.91 -4.36 -0.76
C ALA A 140 18.72 -5.15 0.25
N MET A 141 18.42 -6.44 0.43
CA MET A 141 19.18 -7.33 1.30
C MET A 141 20.66 -7.37 0.89
N ARG A 142 20.96 -7.62 -0.39
CA ARG A 142 22.34 -7.74 -0.89
C ARG A 142 23.15 -6.49 -0.65
N GLU A 143 22.57 -5.32 -0.92
CA GLU A 143 23.25 -4.04 -0.70
C GLU A 143 23.50 -3.76 0.78
N LEU A 144 22.53 -4.04 1.66
CA LEU A 144 22.73 -3.89 3.10
C LEU A 144 23.83 -4.81 3.65
N LEU A 145 23.91 -6.05 3.14
CA LEU A 145 24.97 -7.00 3.46
C LEU A 145 26.33 -6.53 2.92
N GLN A 146 26.35 -5.91 1.74
CA GLN A 146 27.55 -5.32 1.16
C GLN A 146 28.07 -4.15 2.01
N GLU A 147 27.19 -3.27 2.47
CA GLU A 147 27.56 -2.11 3.28
C GLU A 147 28.24 -2.48 4.60
N ILE A 148 27.87 -3.62 5.18
CA ILE A 148 28.50 -4.13 6.41
C ILE A 148 29.72 -5.03 6.14
N ASN A 149 30.13 -5.18 4.87
CA ASN A 149 31.20 -6.07 4.40
C ASN A 149 31.01 -7.53 4.84
N HIS A 150 29.77 -8.05 4.76
CA HIS A 150 29.49 -9.43 5.09
C HIS A 150 30.26 -10.38 4.15
N SER A 151 30.99 -11.33 4.74
CA SER A 151 31.96 -12.17 4.03
C SER A 151 31.34 -13.19 3.07
N GLU A 152 30.06 -13.56 3.24
CA GLU A 152 29.35 -14.49 2.34
C GLU A 152 28.64 -13.77 1.17
N ASN A 153 28.96 -12.49 0.93
CA ASN A 153 28.28 -11.68 -0.08
C ASN A 153 28.71 -11.95 -1.55
N GLU A 154 29.30 -13.11 -1.85
CA GLU A 154 29.32 -13.64 -3.22
C GLU A 154 27.95 -14.24 -3.59
N ALA A 155 26.87 -13.49 -3.29
CA ALA A 155 25.52 -13.92 -3.59
C ALA A 155 25.36 -14.01 -5.10
N SER A 156 25.10 -15.21 -5.60
CA SER A 156 24.71 -15.42 -6.98
C SER A 156 23.57 -14.45 -7.34
N LEU A 157 23.61 -13.86 -8.53
CA LEU A 157 22.47 -13.09 -9.10
C LEU A 157 21.29 -14.02 -9.50
N GLY A 158 21.35 -15.28 -9.07
CA GLY A 158 20.34 -16.30 -9.30
C GLY A 158 18.98 -15.93 -8.73
N LEU A 159 18.00 -16.71 -9.19
CA LEU A 159 16.60 -16.64 -8.82
C LEU A 159 16.18 -18.06 -8.46
N GLU A 160 16.85 -18.59 -7.45
CA GLU A 160 16.76 -19.97 -7.00
C GLU A 160 15.98 -20.09 -5.69
N PHE A 161 15.62 -21.32 -5.33
CA PHE A 161 14.88 -21.57 -4.10
C PHE A 161 15.66 -21.14 -2.84
N THR A 162 16.98 -21.32 -2.84
CA THR A 162 17.86 -20.94 -1.72
C THR A 162 17.84 -19.43 -1.45
N ASP A 163 17.60 -18.61 -2.48
CA ASP A 163 17.49 -17.15 -2.31
C ASP A 163 16.27 -16.77 -1.45
N LEU A 164 15.20 -17.57 -1.48
CA LEU A 164 14.02 -17.39 -0.62
C LEU A 164 14.33 -17.73 0.84
N GLU A 165 15.09 -18.79 1.06
CA GLU A 165 15.54 -19.22 2.39
C GLU A 165 16.51 -18.20 2.99
N ASP A 166 17.46 -17.72 2.19
CA ASP A 166 18.43 -16.69 2.56
C ASP A 166 17.74 -15.38 2.94
N TYR A 167 16.81 -14.90 2.11
CA TYR A 167 16.03 -13.71 2.42
C TYR A 167 15.18 -13.88 3.68
N THR A 168 14.52 -15.03 3.84
CA THR A 168 13.71 -15.34 5.02
C THR A 168 14.56 -15.33 6.29
N SER A 169 15.74 -15.96 6.24
CA SER A 169 16.70 -15.96 7.36
C SER A 169 17.17 -14.55 7.69
N PHE A 170 17.59 -13.79 6.69
CA PHE A 170 17.99 -12.39 6.83
C PHE A 170 16.90 -11.57 7.51
N PHE A 171 15.68 -11.55 6.95
CA PHE A 171 14.58 -10.74 7.44
C PHE A 171 14.25 -11.07 8.90
N ARG A 172 14.14 -12.36 9.24
CA ARG A 172 13.83 -12.82 10.61
C ARG A 172 14.96 -12.54 11.60
N SER A 173 16.21 -12.49 11.14
CA SER A 173 17.34 -12.13 12.01
C SER A 173 17.35 -10.64 12.39
N ILE A 174 16.82 -9.78 11.51
CA ILE A 174 16.89 -8.31 11.65
C ILE A 174 15.65 -7.73 12.33
N ILE A 175 14.46 -8.26 12.07
CA ILE A 175 13.18 -7.70 12.55
C ILE A 175 13.18 -7.40 14.06
N ASN A 176 13.72 -8.30 14.88
CA ASN A 176 13.75 -8.17 16.34
C ASN A 176 14.81 -7.17 16.86
N LYS A 177 15.62 -6.60 15.97
CA LYS A 177 16.60 -5.54 16.29
C LYS A 177 16.06 -4.14 16.02
N LEU A 178 14.91 -4.02 15.36
CA LEU A 178 14.29 -2.74 15.07
C LEU A 178 13.43 -2.25 16.26
N PRO A 179 13.41 -0.93 16.53
CA PRO A 179 12.78 -0.36 17.73
C PRO A 179 11.25 -0.22 17.62
N TYR A 180 10.61 -0.74 16.58
CA TYR A 180 9.20 -0.45 16.26
C TYR A 180 8.19 -1.46 16.82
N LYS A 181 8.62 -2.38 17.70
CA LYS A 181 7.75 -3.38 18.35
C LYS A 181 6.92 -4.15 17.30
N ASP A 182 5.60 -4.14 17.43
CA ASP A 182 4.66 -4.86 16.56
C ASP A 182 4.71 -4.34 15.10
N ASP A 183 5.07 -3.07 14.89
CA ASP A 183 5.18 -2.48 13.55
C ASP A 183 6.49 -2.85 12.84
N SER A 184 7.48 -3.45 13.54
CA SER A 184 8.81 -3.74 12.98
C SER A 184 8.71 -4.61 11.72
N ARG A 185 7.76 -5.56 11.68
CA ARG A 185 7.56 -6.44 10.52
C ARG A 185 7.17 -5.65 9.27
N VAL A 186 6.09 -4.89 9.39
CA VAL A 186 5.49 -4.14 8.28
C VAL A 186 6.45 -3.03 7.82
N LYS A 187 7.10 -2.35 8.76
CA LYS A 187 8.09 -1.30 8.44
C LYS A 187 9.31 -1.87 7.73
N LEU A 188 9.86 -2.99 8.19
CA LEU A 188 11.00 -3.65 7.53
C LEU A 188 10.63 -4.11 6.12
N ASP A 189 9.48 -4.76 5.96
CA ASP A 189 9.00 -5.22 4.65
C ASP A 189 8.89 -4.07 3.63
N ARG A 190 8.22 -2.98 4.02
CA ARG A 190 8.05 -1.80 3.17
C ARG A 190 9.35 -1.08 2.90
N PHE A 191 10.24 -1.00 3.91
CA PHE A 191 11.57 -0.45 3.75
C PHE A 191 12.37 -1.22 2.70
N LEU A 192 12.47 -2.55 2.81
CA LEU A 192 13.24 -3.36 1.85
C LEU A 192 12.67 -3.22 0.44
N LYS A 193 11.34 -3.15 0.29
CA LYS A 193 10.69 -2.87 -1.00
C LYS A 193 11.03 -1.48 -1.53
N ALA A 194 10.94 -0.43 -0.73
CA ALA A 194 11.21 0.95 -1.13
C ALA A 194 12.69 1.18 -1.44
N TYR A 195 13.57 0.71 -0.56
CA TYR A 195 15.02 0.82 -0.68
C TYR A 195 15.51 0.10 -1.93
N GLY A 196 15.11 -1.17 -2.15
CA GLY A 196 15.50 -1.91 -3.34
C GLY A 196 14.90 -1.38 -4.64
N ASN A 197 13.75 -0.71 -4.58
CA ASN A 197 13.13 -0.08 -5.75
C ASN A 197 13.52 1.41 -5.92
N ARG A 198 14.48 1.93 -5.14
CA ARG A 198 14.79 3.37 -5.11
C ARG A 198 15.19 3.95 -6.48
N HIS A 199 15.77 3.13 -7.35
CA HIS A 199 16.15 3.54 -8.70
C HIS A 199 14.96 3.90 -9.59
N ALA A 200 13.77 3.34 -9.35
CA ALA A 200 12.55 3.72 -10.05
C ALA A 200 12.11 5.16 -9.75
N TYR A 201 12.61 5.75 -8.65
CA TYR A 201 12.28 7.11 -8.23
C TYR A 201 13.36 8.15 -8.58
N LYS A 202 14.35 7.80 -9.42
CA LYS A 202 15.41 8.74 -9.87
C LYS A 202 14.86 10.00 -10.55
N GLN A 203 13.73 9.87 -11.25
CA GLN A 203 13.07 10.97 -11.97
C GLN A 203 11.93 11.62 -11.18
N VAL A 204 11.69 11.15 -9.95
CA VAL A 204 10.69 11.74 -9.06
C VAL A 204 11.39 12.78 -8.20
N SER A 205 10.74 13.93 -7.99
CA SER A 205 11.27 15.00 -7.14
C SER A 205 11.77 14.44 -5.80
N PRO A 206 12.95 14.90 -5.31
CA PRO A 206 13.46 14.51 -3.99
C PRO A 206 12.54 14.97 -2.86
N ASP A 207 11.68 15.95 -3.10
CA ASP A 207 10.71 16.48 -2.12
C ASP A 207 9.37 15.72 -2.16
N PHE A 208 9.17 14.82 -3.12
CA PHE A 208 7.95 14.02 -3.17
C PHE A 208 7.85 13.14 -1.92
N ARG A 209 6.73 13.26 -1.21
CA ARG A 209 6.41 12.45 -0.04
C ARG A 209 5.03 11.84 -0.19
N THR A 210 4.86 10.69 0.45
CA THR A 210 3.61 9.94 0.59
C THR A 210 3.36 9.70 2.07
N THR A 211 2.11 9.81 2.48
CA THR A 211 1.69 9.57 3.86
C THR A 211 0.85 8.32 3.91
N GLU A 212 1.05 7.52 4.96
CA GLU A 212 0.19 6.38 5.22
C GLU A 212 -1.19 6.86 5.72
N PRO A 213 -2.30 6.42 5.14
CA PRO A 213 -3.63 6.78 5.63
C PRO A 213 -3.88 6.25 7.04
N SER A 214 -4.42 7.11 7.91
CA SER A 214 -4.89 6.76 9.25
C SER A 214 -6.06 5.77 9.22
N ILE A 215 -6.96 5.93 8.24
CA ILE A 215 -8.11 5.06 7.99
C ILE A 215 -7.92 4.37 6.64
N ARG A 216 -7.47 3.12 6.67
CA ARG A 216 -7.14 2.34 5.46
C ARG A 216 -8.33 1.62 4.85
N THR A 217 -9.31 1.26 5.67
CA THR A 217 -10.56 0.59 5.29
C THR A 217 -11.72 1.34 5.92
N PHE A 218 -12.83 1.48 5.20
CA PHE A 218 -14.02 2.16 5.69
C PHE A 218 -15.29 1.41 5.32
N THR A 219 -16.20 1.31 6.27
CA THR A 219 -17.58 0.88 6.04
C THR A 219 -18.53 1.81 6.79
N TRP A 220 -19.72 2.01 6.23
CA TRP A 220 -20.79 2.75 6.90
C TRP A 220 -21.46 1.93 8.01
N ASP A 221 -21.30 0.61 7.99
CA ASP A 221 -21.94 -0.27 8.96
C ASP A 221 -21.26 -0.16 10.33
N GLY A 222 -22.05 0.19 11.36
CA GLY A 222 -21.57 0.28 12.75
C GLY A 222 -20.68 1.49 13.05
N ILE A 223 -20.58 2.47 12.13
CA ILE A 223 -19.80 3.69 12.37
C ILE A 223 -20.50 4.58 13.40
N THR A 224 -19.76 5.00 14.42
CA THR A 224 -20.23 5.91 15.46
C THR A 224 -19.17 6.97 15.73
N SER A 225 -19.60 8.18 16.06
CA SER A 225 -18.73 9.26 16.51
C SER A 225 -19.32 9.91 17.75
N GLN A 226 -18.47 10.27 18.71
CA GLN A 226 -18.90 11.00 19.91
C GLN A 226 -18.96 12.51 19.67
N ARG A 227 -18.42 12.99 18.54
CA ARG A 227 -18.33 14.42 18.21
C ARG A 227 -19.07 14.84 16.95
N PHE A 228 -19.30 13.91 16.02
CA PHE A 228 -19.82 14.24 14.70
C PHE A 228 -21.09 13.44 14.39
N LYS A 229 -22.02 14.09 13.69
CA LYS A 229 -23.28 13.52 13.20
C LYS A 229 -23.07 12.85 11.86
N LEU A 230 -22.39 11.70 11.84
CA LEU A 230 -22.05 10.98 10.62
C LEU A 230 -23.28 10.50 9.84
N GLU A 231 -24.40 10.29 10.51
CA GLU A 231 -25.70 9.96 9.92
C GLU A 231 -26.26 11.07 9.01
N GLN A 232 -25.81 12.32 9.16
CA GLN A 232 -26.19 13.45 8.31
C GLN A 232 -25.44 13.45 6.96
N ILE A 233 -24.44 12.58 6.81
CA ILE A 233 -23.79 12.33 5.53
C ILE A 233 -24.65 11.30 4.78
N VAL A 234 -25.61 11.78 4.00
CA VAL A 234 -26.56 10.92 3.27
C VAL A 234 -25.93 10.28 2.03
N GLY A 235 -24.99 10.99 1.40
CA GLY A 235 -24.25 10.49 0.24
C GLY A 235 -23.39 9.26 0.56
N ARG A 236 -23.08 8.48 -0.48
CA ARG A 236 -22.26 7.26 -0.42
C ARG A 236 -21.17 7.21 -1.50
N ALA A 237 -20.91 8.34 -2.15
CA ALA A 237 -19.80 8.48 -3.08
C ALA A 237 -18.47 8.64 -2.33
N ASN A 238 -17.35 8.51 -3.05
CA ASN A 238 -16.01 8.61 -2.46
C ASN A 238 -15.78 9.92 -1.68
N CYS A 239 -16.31 11.06 -2.13
CA CYS A 239 -16.16 12.33 -1.38
C CYS A 239 -16.90 12.31 -0.04
N ASP A 240 -18.04 11.62 0.03
CA ASP A 240 -18.84 11.50 1.25
C ASP A 240 -18.09 10.61 2.27
N VAL A 241 -17.44 9.55 1.76
CA VAL A 241 -16.53 8.69 2.54
C VAL A 241 -15.30 9.47 3.02
N LEU A 242 -14.65 10.24 2.16
CA LEU A 242 -13.50 11.06 2.53
C LEU A 242 -13.85 12.08 3.62
N PHE A 243 -15.03 12.71 3.53
CA PHE A 243 -15.50 13.61 4.59
C PHE A 243 -15.69 12.87 5.93
N ALA A 244 -16.33 11.70 5.92
CA ALA A 244 -16.48 10.89 7.13
C ALA A 244 -15.11 10.48 7.73
N CYS A 245 -14.16 10.07 6.88
CA CYS A 245 -12.79 9.75 7.30
C CYS A 245 -12.04 10.96 7.89
N PHE A 246 -12.25 12.15 7.34
CA PHE A 246 -11.68 13.38 7.89
C PHE A 246 -12.20 13.64 9.31
N LEU A 247 -13.52 13.58 9.51
CA LEU A 247 -14.15 13.78 10.82
C LEU A 247 -13.67 12.74 11.85
N LEU A 248 -13.65 11.46 11.48
CA LEU A 248 -13.12 10.40 12.33
C LEU A 248 -11.64 10.60 12.66
N SER A 249 -10.83 11.09 11.71
CA SER A 249 -9.41 11.37 11.95
C SER A 249 -9.22 12.52 12.95
N LEU A 250 -10.05 13.57 12.88
CA LEU A 250 -10.04 14.64 13.88
C LEU A 250 -10.38 14.12 15.28
N GLU A 251 -11.37 13.25 15.40
CA GLU A 251 -11.76 12.65 16.68
C GLU A 251 -10.65 11.76 17.26
N ALA A 252 -10.06 10.89 16.43
CA ALA A 252 -8.95 10.03 16.83
C ALA A 252 -7.73 10.82 17.30
N GLN A 253 -7.46 11.97 16.68
CA GLN A 253 -6.38 12.88 17.05
C GLN A 253 -6.74 13.83 18.20
N ARG A 254 -7.98 13.79 18.71
CA ARG A 254 -8.53 14.73 19.70
C ARG A 254 -8.39 16.20 19.27
N ASN A 255 -8.40 16.46 17.97
CA ASN A 255 -8.25 17.79 17.42
C ASN A 255 -9.60 18.51 17.41
N SER A 256 -9.83 19.43 18.35
CA SER A 256 -11.09 20.17 18.49
C SER A 256 -11.32 21.27 17.46
N ALA A 257 -10.38 21.52 16.54
CA ALA A 257 -10.54 22.53 15.49
C ALA A 257 -11.77 22.25 14.62
N THR A 258 -12.41 23.33 14.17
CA THR A 258 -13.52 23.30 13.21
C THR A 258 -13.22 24.11 11.96
N GLU A 259 -12.16 24.92 12.00
CA GLU A 259 -11.68 25.77 10.91
C GLU A 259 -10.37 25.18 10.39
N PHE A 260 -10.24 25.16 9.06
CA PHE A 260 -9.12 24.58 8.34
C PHE A 260 -8.89 25.35 7.06
N THR A 261 -7.75 25.10 6.44
CA THR A 261 -7.50 25.39 5.03
C THR A 261 -7.76 24.15 4.18
N VAL A 262 -7.98 24.33 2.88
CA VAL A 262 -8.07 23.21 1.92
C VAL A 262 -6.84 22.31 2.02
N GLY A 263 -5.64 22.89 2.18
CA GLY A 263 -4.39 22.14 2.31
C GLY A 263 -4.38 21.23 3.53
N GLU A 264 -4.75 21.74 4.71
CA GLU A 264 -4.81 20.95 5.94
C GLU A 264 -5.81 19.78 5.84
N VAL A 265 -6.96 19.99 5.19
CA VAL A 265 -7.93 18.91 4.94
C VAL A 265 -7.35 17.84 4.02
N VAL A 266 -6.67 18.24 2.94
CA VAL A 266 -6.05 17.32 1.98
C VAL A 266 -4.89 16.54 2.62
N ASP A 267 -4.06 17.18 3.45
CA ASP A 267 -2.93 16.54 4.13
C ASP A 267 -3.39 15.45 5.11
N MET A 268 -4.57 15.61 5.72
CA MET A 268 -5.20 14.59 6.57
C MET A 268 -5.81 13.42 5.78
N LEU A 269 -5.97 13.56 4.47
CA LEU A 269 -6.60 12.59 3.59
C LEU A 269 -5.62 12.15 2.50
N PRO A 270 -4.58 11.35 2.80
CA PRO A 270 -3.70 10.85 1.75
C PRO A 270 -4.43 9.85 0.83
N VAL A 271 -3.91 9.67 -0.38
CA VAL A 271 -4.38 8.63 -1.31
C VAL A 271 -4.34 7.26 -0.63
N GLY A 272 -5.39 6.46 -0.79
CA GLY A 272 -5.56 5.19 -0.09
C GLY A 272 -6.44 5.30 1.17
N THR A 273 -6.77 6.51 1.63
CA THR A 273 -7.81 6.71 2.65
C THR A 273 -9.08 5.96 2.25
N ALA A 274 -9.66 5.20 3.18
CA ALA A 274 -10.83 4.35 2.97
C ALA A 274 -10.69 3.30 1.84
N GLY A 275 -9.48 2.96 1.42
CA GLY A 275 -9.24 2.03 0.31
C GLY A 275 -9.41 2.66 -1.08
N ILE A 276 -9.51 3.98 -1.16
CA ILE A 276 -9.59 4.73 -2.41
C ILE A 276 -8.16 4.90 -2.96
N CYS A 277 -7.67 3.87 -3.65
CA CYS A 277 -6.28 3.79 -4.11
C CYS A 277 -6.09 4.29 -5.56
N ASN A 278 -7.16 4.38 -6.35
CA ASN A 278 -7.12 4.92 -7.71
C ASN A 278 -6.99 6.45 -7.68
N GLU A 279 -5.85 6.97 -8.13
CA GLU A 279 -5.51 8.40 -8.06
C GLU A 279 -6.53 9.31 -8.75
N ALA A 280 -7.04 8.93 -9.94
CA ALA A 280 -8.04 9.73 -10.64
C ALA A 280 -9.37 9.79 -9.87
N SER A 281 -9.82 8.66 -9.32
CA SER A 281 -11.03 8.59 -8.51
C SER A 281 -10.88 9.35 -7.19
N PHE A 282 -9.71 9.28 -6.58
CA PHE A 282 -9.36 9.99 -5.36
C PHE A 282 -9.34 11.52 -5.58
N ASN A 283 -8.64 11.97 -6.62
CA ASN A 283 -8.55 13.38 -7.00
C ASN A 283 -9.92 13.97 -7.33
N TYR A 284 -10.76 13.24 -8.06
CA TYR A 284 -12.13 13.65 -8.30
C TYR A 284 -12.97 13.74 -7.02
N ALA A 285 -12.76 12.81 -6.08
CA ALA A 285 -13.42 12.83 -4.79
C ALA A 285 -13.00 14.05 -3.96
N LEU A 286 -11.73 14.47 -3.99
CA LEU A 286 -11.29 15.72 -3.36
C LEU A 286 -11.94 16.96 -3.98
N ILE A 287 -12.03 17.05 -5.30
CA ILE A 287 -12.74 18.16 -5.96
C ILE A 287 -14.20 18.18 -5.51
N SER A 288 -14.85 17.02 -5.49
CA SER A 288 -16.24 16.88 -5.09
C SER A 288 -16.46 17.17 -3.60
N LEU A 289 -15.48 16.87 -2.75
CA LEU A 289 -15.48 17.13 -1.30
C LEU A 289 -15.62 18.62 -0.98
N PHE A 290 -15.00 19.49 -1.78
CA PHE A 290 -15.07 20.95 -1.60
C PHE A 290 -16.18 21.63 -2.42
N SER A 291 -16.93 20.84 -3.22
CA SER A 291 -18.03 21.33 -4.06
C SER A 291 -19.39 21.32 -3.34
N GLN A 292 -20.35 22.05 -3.90
CA GLN A 292 -21.77 22.01 -3.53
C GLN A 292 -22.60 21.02 -4.37
N GLN A 293 -21.94 20.20 -5.18
CA GLN A 293 -22.62 19.26 -6.07
C GLN A 293 -23.46 18.27 -5.26
N ARG A 294 -24.72 18.05 -5.69
CA ARG A 294 -25.67 17.13 -5.03
C ARG A 294 -25.96 17.50 -3.57
N GLN A 295 -26.06 18.80 -3.28
CA GLN A 295 -26.36 19.33 -1.93
C GLN A 295 -25.33 18.94 -0.87
N ARG A 296 -24.08 18.69 -1.28
CA ARG A 296 -22.97 18.52 -0.36
C ARG A 296 -22.61 19.89 0.21
N ASP A 297 -22.83 20.08 1.48
CA ASP A 297 -22.58 21.32 2.20
C ASP A 297 -21.62 21.08 3.36
N PHE A 298 -20.67 20.17 3.18
CA PHE A 298 -19.68 19.76 4.18
C PHE A 298 -18.93 20.95 4.79
N TRP A 299 -18.72 21.99 4.00
CA TRP A 299 -17.88 23.13 4.33
C TRP A 299 -18.61 24.46 4.14
N VAL A 300 -18.29 25.41 5.02
CA VAL A 300 -18.61 26.83 4.87
C VAL A 300 -17.30 27.54 4.55
N PHE A 301 -17.14 28.02 3.31
CA PHE A 301 -15.95 28.77 2.91
C PHE A 301 -16.07 30.24 3.30
N ASP A 302 -14.96 30.86 3.70
CA ASP A 302 -14.87 32.32 3.90
C ASP A 302 -15.23 33.08 2.61
N LYS A 303 -14.86 32.49 1.47
CA LYS A 303 -15.09 32.97 0.12
C LYS A 303 -16.05 32.03 -0.63
N PRO A 304 -17.36 32.34 -0.71
CA PRO A 304 -18.35 31.45 -1.34
C PRO A 304 -18.05 31.10 -2.81
N GLU A 305 -17.33 31.97 -3.53
CA GLU A 305 -16.89 31.75 -4.91
C GLU A 305 -15.96 30.54 -5.07
N ILE A 306 -15.20 30.18 -4.03
CA ILE A 306 -14.30 29.02 -4.06
C ILE A 306 -15.12 27.73 -4.19
N SER A 307 -16.17 27.59 -3.39
CA SER A 307 -17.07 26.42 -3.47
C SER A 307 -17.79 26.33 -4.82
N ARG A 308 -18.13 27.48 -5.43
CA ARG A 308 -18.68 27.51 -6.80
C ARG A 308 -17.66 27.02 -7.83
N ALA A 309 -16.41 27.47 -7.73
CA ALA A 309 -15.34 27.03 -8.63
C ALA A 309 -15.10 25.50 -8.52
N PHE A 310 -15.07 24.94 -7.31
CA PHE A 310 -15.02 23.49 -7.11
C PHE A 310 -16.25 22.78 -7.71
N THR A 311 -17.44 23.37 -7.61
CA THR A 311 -18.67 22.82 -8.20
C THR A 311 -18.64 22.79 -9.71
N GLU A 312 -18.11 23.85 -10.34
CA GLU A 312 -17.89 23.88 -11.79
C GLU A 312 -16.92 22.79 -12.23
N GLN A 313 -15.78 22.65 -11.55
CA GLN A 313 -14.80 21.59 -11.81
C GLN A 313 -15.42 20.18 -11.63
N ALA A 314 -16.22 19.97 -10.59
CA ALA A 314 -16.87 18.68 -10.33
C ALA A 314 -17.84 18.26 -11.46
N ASN A 315 -18.42 19.22 -12.19
CA ASN A 315 -19.40 19.00 -13.24
C ASN A 315 -18.81 18.97 -14.68
N GLN A 316 -17.54 19.35 -14.86
CA GLN A 316 -16.90 19.40 -16.18
C GLN A 316 -16.16 18.11 -16.53
N SER A 317 -16.22 17.65 -17.78
CA SER A 317 -15.47 16.48 -18.24
C SER A 317 -13.96 16.74 -18.34
N THR A 318 -13.55 17.96 -18.67
CA THR A 318 -12.16 18.43 -18.82
C THR A 318 -11.59 19.06 -17.55
N ARG A 319 -12.10 18.64 -16.38
CA ARG A 319 -11.72 19.18 -15.07
C ARG A 319 -10.22 19.04 -14.79
N ASP A 320 -9.67 19.98 -14.03
CA ASP A 320 -8.33 19.86 -13.47
C ASP A 320 -8.36 18.93 -12.26
N MET A 321 -7.80 17.72 -12.39
CA MET A 321 -7.75 16.72 -11.32
C MET A 321 -6.89 17.15 -10.12
N ARG A 322 -6.17 18.26 -10.20
CA ARG A 322 -5.36 18.80 -9.10
C ARG A 322 -5.80 20.20 -8.70
N PHE A 323 -7.02 20.61 -9.04
CA PHE A 323 -7.55 21.94 -8.77
C PHE A 323 -7.41 22.39 -7.30
N TYR A 324 -7.54 21.45 -6.35
CA TYR A 324 -7.36 21.73 -4.91
C TYR A 324 -5.95 22.25 -4.57
N GLN A 325 -4.93 21.94 -5.36
CA GLN A 325 -3.55 22.43 -5.15
C GLN A 325 -3.42 23.94 -5.39
N LEU A 326 -4.30 24.54 -6.19
CA LEU A 326 -4.33 25.99 -6.44
C LEU A 326 -4.99 26.76 -5.28
N HIS A 327 -5.70 26.07 -4.40
CA HIS A 327 -6.53 26.65 -3.35
C HIS A 327 -6.11 26.20 -1.95
N THR A 328 -4.89 25.67 -1.77
CA THR A 328 -4.42 25.10 -0.50
C THR A 328 -4.54 26.05 0.68
N GLY A 329 -4.37 27.36 0.46
CA GLY A 329 -4.48 28.39 1.51
C GLY A 329 -5.90 28.92 1.76
N GLU A 330 -6.92 28.48 1.01
CA GLU A 330 -8.29 28.95 1.20
C GLU A 330 -8.91 28.37 2.47
N ARG A 331 -9.52 29.24 3.28
CA ARG A 331 -10.11 28.89 4.58
C ARG A 331 -11.55 28.42 4.48
N LEU A 332 -11.88 27.49 5.34
CA LEU A 332 -13.19 26.84 5.42
C LEU A 332 -13.46 26.34 6.85
N GLN A 333 -14.75 26.18 7.16
CA GLN A 333 -15.21 25.60 8.42
C GLN A 333 -16.07 24.37 8.16
N ILE A 334 -15.99 23.35 9.03
CA ILE A 334 -16.96 22.25 9.05
C ILE A 334 -18.35 22.83 9.27
N ASN A 335 -19.31 22.47 8.42
CA ASN A 335 -20.69 22.91 8.60
C ASN A 335 -21.27 22.37 9.92
N GLN A 336 -21.84 23.27 10.72
CA GLN A 336 -22.36 22.99 12.06
C GLN A 336 -23.39 21.86 12.10
N ARG A 337 -24.08 21.58 10.99
CA ARG A 337 -25.01 20.44 10.89
C ARG A 337 -24.34 19.09 11.16
N TYR A 338 -23.04 18.95 10.94
CA TYR A 338 -22.28 17.71 11.13
C TYR A 338 -21.63 17.61 12.51
N ILE A 339 -21.76 18.63 13.37
CA ILE A 339 -21.16 18.67 14.69
C ILE A 339 -22.23 18.32 15.74
N LEU A 340 -21.89 17.44 16.68
CA LEU A 340 -22.70 17.23 17.88
C LEU A 340 -22.51 18.47 18.76
N GLN A 341 -23.61 19.18 19.04
CA GLN A 341 -23.55 20.29 19.99
C GLN A 341 -23.15 19.72 21.36
N PRO A 342 -22.29 20.43 22.11
CA PRO A 342 -21.78 19.98 23.40
C PRO A 342 -22.89 19.72 24.43
#